data_AF-A0A969MMX3-F1
#
_entry.id   AF-A0A969MMX3-F1
#
_cell.length_a   1.000
_cell.length_b   1.000
_cell.length_c   1.000
_cell.angle_alpha   90.00
_cell.angle_beta   90.00
_cell.angle_gamma   90.00
#
_symmetry.space_group_name_H-M   'P 1'
#
loop_
_entity.id
_entity.type
_entity.pdbx_description
1 polymer ?
#
loop_
_entity_poly.entity_id
_entity_poly.type
_entity_poly.pdbx_seq_one_letter_code
_entity_poly.pdbx_strand_id
1 'polypeptide(L)' 'MLIPILFFDIALVAWSLHLMEKAFEDKEFSLMLAGMLVASSAAAMMVVYFLMGDCMSYLLQASS' A
#
# COMPACT_ATOMS: atom_id res chain seq x y z
N MET A 1 -2.59 -15.21 -3.01
CA MET A 1 -1.86 -14.44 -1.97
C MET A 1 -2.20 -12.95 -1.93
N LEU A 2 -3.04 -12.40 -2.84
CA LEU A 2 -3.42 -10.97 -2.85
C LEU A 2 -4.53 -10.59 -1.86
N ILE A 3 -5.43 -11.53 -1.55
CA ILE A 3 -6.56 -11.35 -0.63
C ILE A 3 -6.12 -10.80 0.75
N PRO A 4 -5.10 -11.35 1.44
CA PRO A 4 -4.67 -10.80 2.72
C PRO A 4 -4.05 -9.41 2.60
N ILE A 5 -3.41 -9.09 1.46
CA ILE A 5 -2.76 -7.79 1.22
C ILE A 5 -3.83 -6.71 1.05
N LEU A 6 -4.92 -7.00 0.32
CA LEU A 6 -6.08 -6.12 0.23
C LEU A 6 -6.72 -5.88 1.60
N PHE A 7 -6.85 -6.92 2.41
CA PHE A 7 -7.44 -6.78 3.74
C PHE A 7 -6.57 -5.92 4.67
N PHE A 8 -5.25 -6.08 4.58
CA PHE A 8 -4.28 -5.30 5.35
C PHE A 8 -4.25 -3.82 4.90
N ASP A 9 -4.36 -3.57 3.60
CA ASP A 9 -4.46 -2.22 3.02
C ASP A 9 -5.73 -1.50 3.50
N ILE A 10 -6.90 -2.15 3.41
CA ILE A 10 -8.17 -1.56 3.88
C ILE A 10 -8.13 -1.32 5.39
N ALA A 11 -7.54 -2.23 6.16
CA ALA A 11 -7.37 -2.06 7.60
C ALA A 11 -6.45 -0.88 7.93
N LEU A 12 -5.34 -0.70 7.22
CA LEU A 12 -4.42 0.45 7.38
C LEU A 12 -5.08 1.77 6.99
N VAL A 13 -5.85 1.80 5.90
CA VAL A 13 -6.62 2.97 5.48
C VAL A 13 -7.67 3.33 6.54
N ALA A 14 -8.46 2.36 7.01
CA ALA A 14 -9.45 2.57 8.05
C ALA A 14 -8.80 3.06 9.36
N TRP A 15 -7.66 2.50 9.73
CA TRP A 15 -6.90 2.90 10.90
C TRP A 15 -6.32 4.31 10.77
N SER A 16 -5.86 4.70 9.57
CA SER A 16 -5.39 6.06 9.30
C SER A 16 -6.50 7.10 9.38
N LEU A 17 -7.72 6.77 8.93
CA LEU A 17 -8.91 7.62 9.05
C LEU A 17 -9.33 7.79 10.51
N HIS A 18 -9.34 6.70 11.28
CA HIS A 18 -9.58 6.72 12.74
C HIS A 18 -8.58 7.64 13.44
N LEU A 19 -7.29 7.48 13.11
CA LEU A 19 -6.24 8.29 13.70
C LEU A 19 -6.35 9.76 13.25
N MET A 20 -6.74 10.05 12.00
CA MET A 20 -6.90 11.42 11.49
C MET A 20 -8.00 12.19 12.22
N GLU A 21 -9.11 11.52 12.57
CA GLU A 21 -10.18 12.11 13.38
C GLU A 21 -9.69 12.49 14.79
N LYS A 22 -8.81 11.68 15.39
CA LYS A 22 -8.13 12.01 16.66
C LYS A 22 -7.08 13.12 16.52
N ALA A 23 -6.34 13.17 15.42
CA ALA A 23 -5.32 14.21 15.20
C ALA A 23 -5.91 15.57 14.84
N PHE A 24 -7.15 15.65 14.38
CA PHE A 24 -7.83 16.91 14.11
C PHE A 24 -8.13 17.69 15.41
N GLU A 25 -8.37 16.98 16.51
CA GLU A 25 -8.56 17.58 17.84
C GLU A 25 -7.23 18.06 18.45
N ASP A 26 -6.10 17.40 18.11
CA ASP A 26 -4.77 17.66 18.69
C ASP A 26 -3.78 18.41 17.77
N LYS A 27 -4.14 18.68 16.50
CA LYS A 27 -3.37 19.49 15.53
C LYS A 27 -1.97 18.92 15.17
N GLU A 28 -1.81 17.60 15.17
CA GLU A 28 -0.50 16.96 14.96
C GLU A 28 -0.25 16.52 13.50
N PHE A 29 0.72 17.17 12.87
CA PHE A 29 1.17 16.97 11.48
C PHE A 29 1.63 15.53 11.15
N SER A 30 1.98 14.74 12.18
CA SER A 30 2.54 13.40 12.05
C SER A 30 1.57 12.38 11.43
N LEU A 31 0.27 12.64 11.54
CA LEU A 31 -0.75 11.67 11.11
C LEU A 31 -1.15 11.81 9.64
N MET A 32 -1.16 13.04 9.13
CA MET A 32 -1.33 13.30 7.70
C MET A 32 -0.15 12.73 6.89
N LEU A 33 1.07 12.81 7.45
CA LEU A 33 2.28 12.25 6.86
C LEU A 33 2.32 10.70 6.94
N ALA A 34 1.78 10.10 7.99
CA ALA A 34 1.61 8.65 8.10
C ALA A 34 0.68 8.11 7.00
N GLY A 35 -0.41 8.82 6.68
CA GLY A 35 -1.30 8.48 5.56
C GLY A 35 -0.59 8.51 4.20
N MET A 36 0.26 9.50 3.94
CA MET A 36 1.08 9.55 2.71
C MET A 36 2.11 8.42 2.63
N LEU A 37 2.72 8.02 3.75
CA LEU A 37 3.65 6.89 3.80
C LEU A 37 2.97 5.54 3.52
N VAL A 38 1.74 5.36 3.99
CA VAL A 38 0.92 4.18 3.69
C VAL A 38 0.51 4.17 2.21
N ALA A 39 0.00 5.27 1.69
CA ALA A 39 -0.40 5.37 0.28
C ALA A 39 0.79 5.17 -0.68
N SER A 40 1.97 5.71 -0.35
CA SER A 40 3.20 5.50 -1.13
C SER A 40 3.71 4.06 -1.07
N SER A 41 3.58 3.38 0.08
CA SER A 41 3.90 1.96 0.21
C SER A 41 2.95 1.07 -0.59
N ALA A 42 1.65 1.39 -0.62
CA ALA A 42 0.66 0.68 -1.44
C ALA A 42 0.94 0.83 -2.94
N ALA A 43 1.27 2.05 -3.39
CA ALA A 43 1.67 2.30 -4.77
C ALA A 43 2.96 1.52 -5.15
N ALA A 44 3.96 1.49 -4.27
CA ALA A 44 5.19 0.73 -4.49
C ALA A 44 4.93 -0.79 -4.61
N MET A 45 4.07 -1.35 -3.74
CA MET A 45 3.66 -2.76 -3.82
C MET A 45 2.99 -3.08 -5.17
N MET A 46 2.13 -2.18 -5.67
CA MET A 46 1.45 -2.36 -6.96
C MET A 46 2.45 -2.41 -8.13
N VAL A 47 3.47 -1.55 -8.10
CA VAL A 47 4.55 -1.52 -9.10
C VAL A 47 5.39 -2.79 -9.05
N VAL A 48 5.77 -3.27 -7.87
CA VAL A 48 6.56 -4.51 -7.73
C VAL A 48 5.78 -5.71 -8.24
N TYR A 49 4.48 -5.80 -7.94
CA TYR A 49 3.63 -6.87 -8.48
C TYR A 49 3.52 -6.83 -10.00
N PHE A 50 3.37 -5.63 -10.57
CA PHE A 50 3.34 -5.45 -12.02
C PHE A 50 4.67 -5.88 -12.65
N LEU A 51 5.79 -5.43 -12.10
CA LEU A 51 7.13 -5.75 -12.60
C LEU A 51 7.46 -7.25 -12.45
N MET A 52 7.05 -7.87 -11.34
CA MET A 52 7.23 -9.30 -11.11
C MET A 52 6.40 -10.13 -12.11
N GLY A 53 5.17 -9.68 -12.43
CA GLY A 53 4.31 -10.31 -13.43
C GLY A 53 4.93 -10.26 -14.83
N ASP A 54 5.41 -9.09 -15.25
CA ASP A 54 6.10 -8.91 -16.54
C ASP A 54 7.41 -9.71 -16.60
N CYS A 55 8.22 -9.69 -15.53
CA CYS A 55 9.49 -10.39 -15.47
C CYS A 55 9.30 -11.93 -15.48
N MET A 56 8.31 -12.45 -14.76
CA MET A 56 7.94 -13.86 -14.81
C MET A 56 7.45 -14.27 -16.19
N SER A 57 6.64 -13.44 -16.85
CA SER A 57 6.17 -13.69 -18.22
C SER A 57 7.33 -13.72 -19.21
N TYR A 58 8.26 -12.78 -19.11
CA TYR A 58 9.48 -12.74 -19.94
C TYR A 58 10.39 -13.95 -19.71
N LEU A 59 10.61 -14.34 -18.46
CA LEU A 59 11.43 -15.51 -18.14
C LEU A 59 10.78 -16.82 -18.60
N LEU A 60 9.45 -16.96 -18.46
CA LEU A 60 8.71 -18.11 -18.99
C LEU A 60 8.78 -18.17 -20.52
N GLN A 61 8.70 -17.02 -21.19
CA GLN A 61 8.80 -16.97 -22.65
C GLN A 61 10.22 -17.19 -23.18
N ALA A 62 11.25 -16.73 -22.46
CA ALA A 62 12.65 -16.94 -22.81
C ALA A 62 13.14 -18.37 -22.50
N SER A 63 12.41 -19.12 -21.67
CA SER A 63 12.71 -20.52 -21.32
C SER A 63 12.03 -21.55 -22.26
N SER A 64 11.27 -21.09 -23.27
CA SER A 64 10.70 -21.92 -24.34
C SER A 64 11.42 -21.71 -25.67
#